data_AF-A0A1E5WND9-F1
#
_entry.id   AF-A0A1E5WND9-F1
#
_cell.length_a   1.000
_cell.length_b   1.000
_cell.length_c   1.000
_cell.angle_alpha   90.00
_cell.angle_beta   90.00
_cell.angle_gamma   90.00
#
_symmetry.space_group_name_H-M   'P 1'
#
loop_
_entity.id
_entity.type
_entity.pdbx_description
1 polymer ?
#
loop_
_entity_poly.entity_id
_entity_poly.type
_entity_poly.pdbx_seq_one_letter_code
_entity_poly.pdbx_strand_id
1 'polypeptide(L)'
;MAAASKVAAKQETGDATVAAAAAAAGPFEPCVWGDFFVTYTPPPSQRSEEWMRERSNQLKGEVRRMFEAGKTTGVAETVRLVDTLERLGIDNHFREEIDAALGRVHSEELEYFGGYNDLHVVALRFRLLRQHGFWVPTDVFDKFRDGTRSFSIEVSSDPVGLLSLYNAAHVAVPGEAVLDDAIALARRSQLADGGAVFPCPRDSAHPVHEAAGETMHYITEYEQEELHEAAILELARLDLNLIRSLHLKELRTLSL
;
A
#
# COMPACT_ATOMS: atom_id res chain seq x y z
N MET A 1 15.20 -23.32 -71.62
CA MET A 1 15.00 -24.78 -71.71
C MET A 1 16.36 -25.45 -71.68
N ALA A 2 16.74 -26.07 -70.56
CA ALA A 2 17.78 -27.11 -70.38
C ALA A 2 17.87 -27.33 -68.86
N ALA A 3 17.11 -28.27 -68.29
CA ALA A 3 17.42 -29.70 -68.17
C ALA A 3 18.46 -29.98 -67.06
N ALA A 4 17.97 -30.69 -66.05
CA ALA A 4 18.66 -31.11 -64.84
C ALA A 4 19.76 -32.16 -65.10
N SER A 5 20.73 -32.25 -64.18
CA SER A 5 21.26 -33.55 -63.79
C SER A 5 21.74 -33.57 -62.33
N LYS A 6 21.41 -34.69 -61.70
CA LYS A 6 21.60 -35.10 -60.30
C LYS A 6 23.03 -35.61 -60.10
N VAL A 7 23.63 -35.33 -58.93
CA VAL A 7 24.55 -36.28 -58.26
C VAL A 7 24.29 -36.21 -56.75
N ALA A 8 24.24 -37.38 -56.13
CA ALA A 8 23.90 -37.62 -54.73
C ALA A 8 25.15 -37.87 -53.86
N ALA A 9 24.92 -37.72 -52.55
CA ALA A 9 25.59 -38.33 -51.40
C ALA A 9 26.98 -37.84 -50.96
N LYS A 10 27.02 -37.17 -49.80
CA LYS A 10 27.50 -37.82 -48.58
C LYS A 10 26.96 -37.16 -47.30
N GLN A 11 26.41 -38.03 -46.46
CA GLN A 11 25.99 -37.89 -45.07
C GLN A 11 27.16 -37.59 -44.12
N GLU A 12 26.76 -37.13 -42.93
CA GLU A 12 27.43 -37.28 -41.62
C GLU A 12 28.60 -36.33 -41.32
N THR A 13 28.74 -35.69 -40.16
CA THR A 13 28.16 -35.87 -38.81
C THR A 13 28.40 -34.56 -38.06
N GLY A 14 27.47 -34.11 -37.21
CA GLY A 14 27.69 -34.31 -35.78
C GLY A 14 27.32 -33.05 -35.01
N ASP A 15 26.03 -32.74 -35.07
CA ASP A 15 25.33 -31.82 -34.18
C ASP A 15 25.34 -32.43 -32.76
N ALA A 16 26.44 -32.23 -32.03
CA ALA A 16 26.69 -32.84 -30.72
C ALA A 16 26.58 -31.85 -29.55
N THR A 17 26.28 -30.57 -29.81
CA THR A 17 26.24 -29.53 -28.77
C THR A 17 24.84 -29.07 -28.38
N VAL A 18 23.80 -29.46 -29.12
CA VAL A 18 22.41 -29.05 -28.81
C VAL A 18 21.65 -30.12 -27.99
N ALA A 19 22.16 -31.36 -27.92
CA ALA A 19 21.44 -32.47 -27.28
C ALA A 19 21.65 -32.63 -25.76
N ALA A 20 22.54 -31.85 -25.13
CA ALA A 20 22.87 -32.03 -23.71
C ALA A 20 21.98 -31.22 -22.74
N ALA A 21 21.20 -30.25 -23.22
CA ALA A 21 20.37 -29.40 -22.35
C ALA A 21 18.94 -29.92 -22.11
N ALA A 22 18.51 -30.98 -22.82
CA ALA A 22 17.12 -31.45 -22.78
C ALA A 22 16.85 -32.59 -21.78
N ALA A 23 17.85 -33.06 -21.03
CA ALA A 23 17.75 -34.34 -20.29
C ALA A 23 17.42 -34.23 -18.78
N ALA A 24 16.97 -33.08 -18.28
CA ALA A 24 16.60 -32.95 -16.85
C ALA A 24 15.49 -31.92 -16.57
N ALA A 25 14.52 -31.74 -17.48
CA ALA A 25 13.34 -30.94 -17.15
C ALA A 25 12.41 -31.77 -16.25
N GLY A 26 12.48 -31.53 -14.93
CA GLY A 26 11.44 -31.97 -14.00
C GLY A 26 10.08 -31.37 -14.38
N PRO A 27 8.97 -31.82 -13.77
CA PRO A 27 7.61 -31.39 -14.12
C PRO A 27 7.29 -29.92 -13.81
N PHE A 28 8.29 -29.11 -13.42
CA PHE A 28 8.13 -27.73 -12.99
C PHE A 28 8.65 -26.77 -14.04
N GLU A 29 7.96 -25.65 -14.19
CA GLU A 29 8.41 -24.56 -15.07
C GLU A 29 9.74 -23.98 -14.56
N PRO A 30 10.64 -23.58 -15.47
CA PRO A 30 11.89 -22.91 -15.11
C PRO A 30 11.65 -21.61 -14.35
N CYS A 31 12.60 -21.25 -13.48
CA CYS A 31 12.57 -19.97 -12.77
C CYS A 31 12.56 -18.80 -13.77
N VAL A 32 11.54 -17.94 -13.70
CA VAL A 32 11.41 -16.74 -14.56
C VAL A 32 12.57 -15.75 -14.42
N TRP A 33 13.33 -15.82 -13.33
CA TRP A 33 14.44 -14.93 -13.04
C TRP A 33 15.81 -15.47 -13.48
N GLY A 34 15.96 -16.77 -13.72
CA GLY A 34 17.25 -17.39 -14.03
C GLY A 34 18.39 -16.90 -13.11
N ASP A 35 19.49 -16.46 -13.71
CA ASP A 35 20.67 -15.93 -13.00
C ASP A 35 20.65 -14.40 -12.81
N PHE A 36 19.47 -13.77 -12.97
CA PHE A 36 19.34 -12.31 -12.91
C PHE A 36 19.93 -11.73 -11.62
N PHE A 37 19.57 -12.28 -10.45
CA PHE A 37 20.04 -11.76 -9.15
C PHE A 37 21.54 -11.96 -8.90
N VAL A 38 22.15 -12.96 -9.53
CA VAL A 38 23.60 -13.23 -9.43
C VAL A 38 24.39 -12.20 -10.25
N THR A 39 23.89 -11.90 -11.44
CA THR A 39 24.52 -11.03 -12.45
C THR A 39 24.12 -9.56 -12.31
N TYR A 40 23.07 -9.25 -11.55
CA TYR A 40 22.56 -7.90 -11.37
C TYR A 40 23.59 -7.00 -10.70
N THR A 41 24.03 -5.99 -11.45
CA THR A 41 24.77 -4.84 -10.94
C THR A 41 23.84 -3.62 -10.95
N PRO A 42 23.51 -3.04 -9.79
CA PRO A 42 22.69 -1.84 -9.76
C PRO A 42 23.35 -0.72 -10.59
N PRO A 43 22.56 0.07 -11.34
CA PRO A 43 23.09 1.26 -12.00
C PRO A 43 23.81 2.15 -10.98
N PRO A 44 24.88 2.86 -11.36
CA PRO A 44 25.50 3.81 -10.46
C PRO A 44 24.44 4.82 -10.00
N SER A 45 24.07 4.75 -8.73
CA SER A 45 23.13 5.70 -8.16
C SER A 45 23.81 7.07 -8.15
N GLN A 46 23.06 8.14 -8.44
CA GLN A 46 23.58 9.52 -8.31
C GLN A 46 24.02 9.85 -6.87
N ARG A 47 23.53 9.08 -5.88
CA ARG A 47 23.71 9.34 -4.45
C ARG A 47 24.13 8.05 -3.74
N SER A 48 25.09 8.14 -2.82
CA SER A 48 25.56 6.98 -2.06
C SER A 48 24.50 6.49 -1.07
N GLU A 49 24.58 5.21 -0.68
CA GLU A 49 23.70 4.65 0.36
C GLU A 49 23.83 5.40 1.69
N GLU A 50 25.05 5.80 2.06
CA GLU A 50 25.32 6.63 3.23
C GLU A 50 24.59 7.96 3.17
N TRP A 51 24.64 8.66 2.03
CA TRP A 51 23.91 9.91 1.84
C TRP A 51 22.40 9.70 1.99
N MET A 52 21.85 8.62 1.41
CA MET A 52 20.42 8.33 1.51
C MET A 52 19.99 8.08 2.95
N ARG A 53 20.83 7.40 3.75
CA ARG A 53 20.60 7.18 5.18
C ARG A 53 20.64 8.48 5.98
N GLU A 54 21.62 9.33 5.70
CA GLU A 54 21.75 10.63 6.39
C GLU A 54 20.56 11.54 6.08
N ARG A 55 20.18 11.67 4.80
CA ARG A 55 19.00 12.45 4.40
C ARG A 55 17.72 11.88 4.99
N SER A 56 17.54 10.56 4.98
CA SER A 56 16.39 9.89 5.61
C SER A 56 16.30 10.24 7.11
N ASN A 57 17.42 10.25 7.84
CA ASN A 57 17.43 10.62 9.26
C ASN A 57 17.02 12.08 9.50
N GLN A 58 17.44 13.01 8.62
CA GLN A 58 17.02 14.42 8.70
C GLN A 58 15.51 14.55 8.50
N LEU A 59 14.97 13.89 7.47
CA LEU A 59 13.54 13.91 7.14
C LEU A 59 12.69 13.25 8.24
N LYS A 60 13.18 12.17 8.87
CA LYS A 60 12.53 11.60 10.06
C LYS A 60 12.40 12.64 11.18
N GLY A 61 13.41 13.49 11.38
CA GLY A 61 13.33 14.61 12.32
C GLY A 61 12.29 15.67 11.94
N GLU A 62 12.07 15.90 10.65
CA GLU A 62 11.00 16.79 10.15
C GLU A 62 9.61 16.23 10.44
N VAL A 63 9.38 14.95 10.11
CA VAL A 63 8.09 14.28 10.37
C VAL A 63 7.78 14.22 11.87
N ARG A 64 8.78 13.99 12.73
CA ARG A 64 8.60 14.08 14.19
C ARG A 64 8.14 15.47 14.64
N ARG A 65 8.69 16.53 14.03
CA ARG A 65 8.21 17.91 14.31
C ARG A 65 6.78 18.13 13.82
N MET A 66 6.35 17.48 12.75
CA MET A 66 4.95 17.50 12.31
C MET A 66 4.03 16.86 13.35
N PHE A 67 4.43 15.76 14.00
CA PHE A 67 3.67 15.19 15.13
C PHE A 67 3.61 16.12 16.35
N GLU A 68 4.70 16.84 16.65
CA GLU A 68 4.73 17.82 17.74
C GLU A 68 3.81 19.02 17.45
N ALA A 69 3.87 19.59 16.24
CA ALA A 69 2.91 20.59 15.79
C ALA A 69 1.48 20.04 15.79
N GLY A 70 1.36 18.76 15.43
CA GLY A 70 0.20 17.88 15.47
C GLY A 70 -0.59 17.95 16.79
N LYS A 71 0.12 18.09 17.93
CA LYS A 71 -0.49 18.21 19.27
C LYS A 71 -1.34 19.46 19.45
N THR A 72 -1.14 20.47 18.59
CA THR A 72 -1.90 21.73 18.60
C THR A 72 -2.85 21.88 17.42
N THR A 73 -2.68 21.06 16.39
CA THR A 73 -3.62 20.96 15.26
C THR A 73 -4.75 19.98 15.59
N GLY A 74 -5.84 19.99 14.82
CA GLY A 74 -7.00 19.16 15.10
C GLY A 74 -6.77 17.65 14.88
N VAL A 75 -7.73 16.85 15.37
CA VAL A 75 -7.78 15.39 15.12
C VAL A 75 -7.71 15.05 13.64
N ALA A 76 -8.35 15.85 12.79
CA ALA A 76 -8.44 15.58 11.36
C ALA A 76 -7.05 15.61 10.69
N GLU A 77 -6.22 16.59 11.03
CA GLU A 77 -4.84 16.69 10.54
C GLU A 77 -3.99 15.53 11.06
N THR A 78 -4.15 15.17 12.33
CA THR A 78 -3.41 14.07 12.96
C THR A 78 -3.74 12.71 12.31
N VAL A 79 -5.03 12.44 12.10
CA VAL A 79 -5.51 11.19 11.47
C VAL A 79 -5.04 11.10 10.01
N ARG A 80 -5.08 12.20 9.25
CA ARG A 80 -4.56 12.24 7.88
C ARG A 80 -3.05 11.98 7.83
N LEU A 81 -2.28 12.59 8.73
CA LEU A 81 -0.83 12.37 8.80
C LEU A 81 -0.50 10.89 9.06
N VAL A 82 -1.15 10.27 10.04
CA VAL A 82 -0.93 8.84 10.36
C VAL A 82 -1.31 7.96 9.16
N ASP A 83 -2.46 8.22 8.53
CA ASP A 83 -2.89 7.47 7.34
C ASP A 83 -1.86 7.57 6.20
N THR A 84 -1.39 8.78 5.89
CA THR A 84 -0.37 8.99 4.86
C THR A 84 0.91 8.20 5.15
N LEU A 85 1.39 8.20 6.41
CA LEU A 85 2.60 7.47 6.79
C LEU A 85 2.44 5.95 6.65
N GLU A 86 1.29 5.40 7.03
CA GLU A 86 1.00 3.97 6.90
C GLU A 86 0.84 3.53 5.44
N ARG A 87 0.15 4.32 4.62
CA ARG A 87 -0.03 4.01 3.20
C ARG A 87 1.29 4.10 2.44
N LEU A 88 2.17 5.04 2.82
CA LEU A 88 3.55 5.14 2.31
C LEU A 88 4.51 4.09 2.88
N GLY A 89 4.09 3.28 3.86
CA GLY A 89 4.88 2.19 4.43
C GLY A 89 6.10 2.66 5.25
N ILE A 90 6.06 3.88 5.78
CA ILE A 90 7.13 4.47 6.60
C ILE A 90 6.72 4.66 8.08
N ASP A 91 5.56 4.14 8.47
CA ASP A 91 5.01 4.15 9.83
C ASP A 91 5.92 3.47 10.85
N ASN A 92 6.68 2.46 10.43
CA ASN A 92 7.63 1.73 11.25
C ASN A 92 8.70 2.61 11.93
N HIS A 93 9.02 3.78 11.36
CA HIS A 93 9.99 4.73 11.91
C HIS A 93 9.40 5.64 13.00
N PHE A 94 8.07 5.64 13.16
CA PHE A 94 7.32 6.60 13.98
C PHE A 94 6.31 5.93 14.93
N ARG A 95 6.53 4.67 15.33
CA ARG A 95 5.57 3.90 16.13
C ARG A 95 5.19 4.61 17.43
N GLU A 96 6.16 5.14 18.17
CA GLU A 96 5.89 5.83 19.44
C GLU A 96 5.08 7.12 19.22
N GLU A 97 5.39 7.87 18.16
CA GLU A 97 4.69 9.09 17.80
C GLU A 97 3.26 8.81 17.33
N ILE A 98 3.05 7.74 16.56
CA ILE A 98 1.74 7.28 16.10
C ILE A 98 0.89 6.81 17.29
N ASP A 99 1.43 5.95 18.16
CA ASP A 99 0.73 5.46 19.35
C ASP A 99 0.30 6.63 20.26
N ALA A 100 1.21 7.59 20.49
CA ALA A 100 0.92 8.77 21.28
C ALA A 100 -0.11 9.69 20.60
N ALA A 101 -0.10 9.79 19.26
CA ALA A 101 -1.08 10.58 18.51
C ALA A 101 -2.47 9.95 18.55
N LEU A 102 -2.58 8.66 18.30
CA LEU A 102 -3.84 7.93 18.32
C LEU A 102 -4.45 7.87 19.73
N GLY A 103 -3.62 7.74 20.78
CA GLY A 103 -4.09 7.84 22.17
C GLY A 103 -4.73 9.18 22.51
N ARG A 104 -4.20 10.30 21.98
CA ARG A 104 -4.83 11.62 22.12
C ARG A 104 -6.15 11.70 21.35
N VAL A 105 -6.13 11.27 20.09
CA VAL A 105 -7.32 11.23 19.23
C VAL A 105 -8.45 10.41 19.84
N HIS A 106 -8.14 9.28 20.48
CA HIS A 106 -9.11 8.45 21.19
C HIS A 106 -9.67 9.15 22.43
N SER A 107 -8.81 9.82 23.21
CA SER A 107 -9.25 10.57 24.40
C SER A 107 -10.21 11.71 24.03
N GLU A 108 -9.91 12.45 22.96
CA GLU A 108 -10.78 13.52 22.44
C GLU A 108 -12.10 12.98 21.85
N GLU A 109 -12.14 11.71 21.42
CA GLU A 109 -13.39 11.05 20.97
C GLU A 109 -14.41 10.96 22.08
N LEU A 110 -13.93 10.54 23.25
CA LEU A 110 -14.77 10.36 24.43
C LEU A 110 -15.36 11.68 24.91
N GLU A 111 -14.64 12.78 24.69
CA GLU A 111 -15.07 14.14 25.09
C GLU A 111 -15.98 14.81 24.04
N TYR A 112 -15.81 14.50 22.75
CA TYR A 112 -16.48 15.17 21.64
C TYR A 112 -17.10 14.18 20.64
N PHE A 113 -17.93 13.27 21.17
CA PHE A 113 -18.74 12.37 20.35
C PHE A 113 -19.59 13.18 19.35
N GLY A 114 -19.22 13.15 18.07
CA GLY A 114 -20.08 13.57 16.97
C GLY A 114 -19.76 14.87 16.25
N GLY A 115 -18.73 15.64 16.61
CA GLY A 115 -18.54 16.96 16.00
C GLY A 115 -17.82 17.04 14.65
N TYR A 116 -17.34 15.92 14.09
CA TYR A 116 -16.85 15.87 12.71
C TYR A 116 -18.00 15.55 11.76
N ASN A 117 -18.35 16.47 10.87
CA ASN A 117 -19.37 16.24 9.83
C ASN A 117 -18.81 15.56 8.58
N ASP A 118 -17.50 15.38 8.51
CA ASP A 118 -16.81 14.79 7.37
C ASP A 118 -16.74 13.26 7.52
N LEU A 119 -17.38 12.53 6.60
CA LEU A 119 -17.38 11.07 6.56
C LEU A 119 -15.97 10.50 6.40
N HIS A 120 -15.15 11.13 5.56
CA HIS A 120 -13.77 10.70 5.31
C HIS A 120 -12.96 10.70 6.62
N VAL A 121 -13.01 11.80 7.37
CA VAL A 121 -12.30 11.94 8.65
C VAL A 121 -12.81 10.94 9.68
N VAL A 122 -14.13 10.76 9.79
CA VAL A 122 -14.74 9.83 10.76
C VAL A 122 -14.36 8.38 10.43
N ALA A 123 -14.44 7.99 9.17
CA ALA A 123 -14.11 6.64 8.72
C ALA A 123 -12.61 6.34 8.89
N LEU A 124 -11.72 7.28 8.51
CA LEU A 124 -10.28 7.13 8.72
C LEU A 124 -9.95 6.97 10.20
N ARG A 125 -10.51 7.82 11.06
CA ARG A 125 -10.30 7.76 12.50
C ARG A 125 -10.74 6.40 13.06
N PHE A 126 -11.96 5.97 12.73
CA PHE A 126 -12.49 4.67 13.16
C PHE A 126 -11.55 3.53 12.77
N ARG A 127 -11.11 3.51 11.50
CA ARG A 127 -10.22 2.48 10.98
C ARG A 127 -8.89 2.45 11.72
N LEU A 128 -8.20 3.60 11.81
CA LEU A 128 -6.89 3.68 12.45
C LEU A 128 -6.95 3.28 13.92
N LEU A 129 -7.93 3.79 14.67
CA LEU A 129 -8.08 3.44 16.08
C LEU A 129 -8.29 1.93 16.27
N ARG A 130 -9.18 1.30 15.49
CA ARG A 130 -9.41 -0.15 15.53
C ARG A 130 -8.18 -0.96 15.13
N GLN A 131 -7.44 -0.53 14.09
CA GLN A 131 -6.20 -1.20 13.64
C GLN A 131 -5.12 -1.18 14.71
N HIS A 132 -5.05 -0.11 15.51
CA HIS A 132 -4.12 0.06 16.63
C HIS A 132 -4.66 -0.48 17.96
N GLY A 133 -5.78 -1.20 17.95
CA GLY A 133 -6.30 -1.90 19.12
C GLY A 133 -7.18 -1.07 20.06
N PHE A 134 -7.55 0.15 19.67
CA PHE A 134 -8.53 0.95 20.41
C PHE A 134 -9.95 0.50 20.08
N TRP A 135 -10.78 0.38 21.12
CA TRP A 135 -12.20 0.13 20.93
C TRP A 135 -12.93 1.44 20.58
N VAL A 136 -13.62 1.42 19.43
CA VAL A 136 -14.46 2.52 18.95
C VAL A 136 -15.81 1.95 18.52
N PRO A 137 -16.94 2.33 19.13
CA PRO A 137 -18.26 1.82 18.74
C PRO A 137 -18.67 2.25 17.32
N THR A 138 -19.55 1.47 16.67
CA THR A 138 -20.02 1.76 15.30
C THR A 138 -21.08 2.86 15.23
N ASP A 139 -21.58 3.32 16.37
CA ASP A 139 -22.57 4.41 16.47
C ASP A 139 -22.00 5.77 15.99
N VAL A 140 -20.68 5.90 15.88
CA VAL A 140 -20.02 7.03 15.21
C VAL A 140 -20.52 7.25 13.78
N PHE A 141 -21.04 6.20 13.12
CA PHE A 141 -21.60 6.25 11.78
C PHE A 141 -23.10 6.57 11.74
N ASP A 142 -23.81 6.57 12.87
CA ASP A 142 -25.26 6.73 12.89
C ASP A 142 -25.72 8.10 12.37
N LYS A 143 -24.88 9.13 12.46
CA LYS A 143 -25.14 10.46 11.86
C LYS A 143 -25.16 10.48 10.33
N PHE A 144 -24.57 9.47 9.69
CA PHE A 144 -24.57 9.31 8.24
C PHE A 144 -25.68 8.38 7.76
N ARG A 145 -26.53 7.92 8.70
CA ARG A 145 -27.65 7.04 8.42
C ARG A 145 -28.97 7.82 8.47
N ASP A 146 -29.90 7.39 7.64
CA ASP A 146 -31.26 7.90 7.62
C ASP A 146 -32.12 7.26 8.72
N GLY A 147 -33.36 7.75 8.85
CA GLY A 147 -34.34 7.21 9.81
C GLY A 147 -34.73 5.75 9.57
N THR A 148 -34.35 5.16 8.43
CA THR A 148 -34.55 3.73 8.12
C THR A 148 -33.35 2.86 8.48
N ARG A 149 -32.32 3.45 9.13
CA ARG A 149 -31.04 2.81 9.47
C ARG A 149 -30.19 2.42 8.25
N SER A 150 -30.52 2.93 7.07
CA SER A 150 -29.64 2.84 5.90
C SER A 150 -28.70 4.04 5.86
N PHE A 151 -27.52 3.89 5.27
CA PHE A 151 -26.68 5.06 4.94
C PHE A 151 -27.43 5.99 3.97
N SER A 152 -27.29 7.30 4.19
CA SER A 152 -27.97 8.31 3.38
C SER A 152 -27.47 8.32 1.93
N ILE A 153 -28.29 8.83 1.00
CA ILE A 153 -27.91 8.95 -0.42
C ILE A 153 -26.71 9.92 -0.59
N GLU A 154 -26.60 10.91 0.29
CA GLU A 154 -25.49 11.88 0.28
C GLU A 154 -24.14 11.19 0.46
N VAL A 155 -24.06 10.15 1.29
CA VAL A 155 -22.87 9.30 1.45
C VAL A 155 -22.45 8.64 0.14
N SER A 156 -23.42 8.24 -0.69
CA SER A 156 -23.12 7.61 -1.99
C SER A 156 -22.61 8.61 -3.02
N SER A 157 -22.78 9.91 -2.78
CA SER A 157 -22.36 10.99 -3.69
C SER A 157 -20.96 11.53 -3.38
N ASP A 158 -20.39 11.18 -2.22
CA ASP A 158 -19.02 11.51 -1.82
C ASP A 158 -18.11 10.29 -2.05
N PRO A 159 -17.36 10.23 -3.17
CA PRO A 159 -16.52 9.07 -3.49
C PRO A 159 -15.37 8.88 -2.49
N VAL A 160 -14.82 9.96 -1.93
CA VAL A 160 -13.69 9.91 -0.99
C VAL A 160 -14.17 9.42 0.37
N GLY A 161 -15.26 9.98 0.89
CA GLY A 161 -15.91 9.52 2.10
C GLY A 161 -16.38 8.07 1.99
N LEU A 162 -16.94 7.67 0.84
CA LEU A 162 -17.40 6.31 0.61
C LEU A 162 -16.26 5.29 0.55
N LEU A 163 -15.14 5.61 -0.11
CA LEU A 163 -13.94 4.77 -0.10
C LEU A 163 -13.36 4.63 1.31
N SER A 164 -13.36 5.72 2.07
CA SER A 164 -12.88 5.71 3.45
C SER A 164 -13.76 4.84 4.34
N LEU A 165 -15.08 4.97 4.19
CA LEU A 165 -16.07 4.15 4.89
C LEU A 165 -15.94 2.68 4.50
N TYR A 166 -15.77 2.38 3.21
CA TYR A 166 -15.50 1.03 2.73
C TYR A 166 -14.27 0.44 3.41
N ASN A 167 -13.13 1.15 3.40
CA ASN A 167 -11.90 0.69 4.03
C ASN A 167 -12.07 0.51 5.55
N ALA A 168 -12.82 1.40 6.21
CA ALA A 168 -13.13 1.31 7.63
C ALA A 168 -14.06 0.14 7.97
N ALA A 169 -14.92 -0.27 7.05
CA ALA A 169 -15.84 -1.38 7.30
C ALA A 169 -15.15 -2.75 7.32
N HIS A 170 -13.96 -2.88 6.73
CA HIS A 170 -13.21 -4.15 6.76
C HIS A 170 -12.48 -4.43 8.08
N VAL A 171 -12.45 -3.47 9.01
CA VAL A 171 -11.99 -3.72 10.39
C VAL A 171 -13.12 -4.16 11.32
N ALA A 172 -14.27 -4.57 10.75
CA ALA A 172 -15.43 -5.05 11.49
C ALA A 172 -15.15 -6.28 12.34
N VAL A 173 -15.78 -6.35 13.50
CA VAL A 173 -15.87 -7.57 14.31
C VAL A 173 -17.27 -8.21 14.18
N PRO A 174 -17.40 -9.54 14.44
CA PRO A 174 -18.69 -10.21 14.33
C PRO A 174 -19.79 -9.53 15.16
N GLY A 175 -20.93 -9.25 14.52
CA GLY A 175 -22.08 -8.59 15.15
C GLY A 175 -22.26 -7.11 14.78
N GLU A 176 -21.33 -6.53 14.01
CA GLU A 176 -21.36 -5.12 13.59
C GLU A 176 -22.05 -4.94 12.22
N ALA A 177 -23.36 -5.21 12.15
CA ALA A 177 -24.15 -5.16 10.91
C ALA A 177 -24.09 -3.79 10.18
N VAL A 178 -23.81 -2.70 10.91
CA VAL A 178 -23.63 -1.36 10.32
C VAL A 178 -22.47 -1.33 9.32
N LEU A 179 -21.39 -2.07 9.60
CA LEU A 179 -20.22 -2.13 8.72
C LEU A 179 -20.48 -3.06 7.53
N ASP A 180 -21.24 -4.15 7.71
CA ASP A 180 -21.69 -4.99 6.61
C ASP A 180 -22.56 -4.18 5.61
N ASP A 181 -23.47 -3.36 6.12
CA ASP A 181 -24.29 -2.44 5.32
C ASP A 181 -23.44 -1.43 4.55
N ALA A 182 -22.35 -0.95 5.16
CA ALA A 182 -21.41 -0.03 4.53
C ALA A 182 -20.68 -0.68 3.34
N ILE A 183 -20.19 -1.92 3.51
CA ILE A 183 -19.57 -2.70 2.43
C ILE A 183 -20.56 -2.92 1.29
N ALA A 184 -21.80 -3.28 1.61
CA ALA A 184 -22.85 -3.51 0.61
C ALA A 184 -23.17 -2.22 -0.17
N LEU A 185 -23.24 -1.07 0.50
CA LEU A 185 -23.46 0.22 -0.15
C LEU A 185 -22.32 0.59 -1.09
N ALA A 186 -21.07 0.50 -0.63
CA ALA A 186 -19.91 0.83 -1.45
C ALA A 186 -19.84 -0.02 -2.73
N ARG A 187 -20.05 -1.34 -2.60
CA ARG A 187 -20.11 -2.27 -3.75
C ARG A 187 -21.25 -1.93 -4.72
N ARG A 188 -22.41 -1.52 -4.21
CA ARG A 188 -23.54 -1.11 -5.05
C ARG A 188 -23.24 0.19 -5.81
N SER A 189 -22.60 1.16 -5.15
CA SER A 189 -22.20 2.42 -5.78
C SER A 189 -21.16 2.19 -6.89
N GLN A 190 -20.19 1.30 -6.65
CA GLN A 190 -19.20 0.86 -7.65
C GLN A 190 -19.83 0.29 -8.91
N LEU A 191 -20.81 -0.61 -8.74
CA LEU A 191 -21.51 -1.25 -9.85
C LEU A 191 -22.35 -0.26 -10.65
N ALA A 192 -22.84 0.82 -10.01
CA ALA A 192 -23.61 1.86 -10.67
C ALA A 192 -22.73 2.82 -11.49
N ASP A 193 -21.49 3.07 -11.06
CA ASP A 193 -20.59 4.08 -11.65
C ASP A 193 -19.64 3.53 -12.73
N GLY A 194 -19.89 2.31 -13.22
CA GLY A 194 -19.24 1.79 -14.43
C GLY A 194 -17.81 1.26 -14.26
N GLY A 195 -17.37 0.90 -13.04
CA GLY A 195 -16.20 0.05 -12.84
C GLY A 195 -14.97 0.66 -12.17
N ALA A 196 -15.12 1.73 -11.36
CA ALA A 196 -14.05 2.13 -10.45
C ALA A 196 -13.76 1.01 -9.44
N VAL A 197 -12.59 0.39 -9.53
CA VAL A 197 -12.14 -0.65 -8.59
C VAL A 197 -11.71 0.07 -7.31
N PHE A 198 -12.38 -0.21 -6.20
CA PHE A 198 -11.91 0.27 -4.91
C PHE A 198 -10.65 -0.55 -4.58
N PRO A 199 -9.54 0.10 -4.19
CA PRO A 199 -8.37 -0.61 -3.70
C PRO A 199 -8.80 -1.61 -2.63
N CYS A 200 -8.25 -2.83 -2.67
CA CYS A 200 -8.47 -3.79 -1.59
C CYS A 200 -7.99 -3.13 -0.29
N PRO A 201 -8.81 -3.13 0.78
CA PRO A 201 -8.40 -2.58 2.06
C PRO A 201 -7.14 -3.28 2.55
N ARG A 202 -6.28 -2.56 3.28
CA ARG A 202 -5.21 -3.17 4.07
C ARG A 202 -5.83 -3.98 5.20
N ASP A 203 -6.24 -5.20 4.89
CA ASP A 203 -6.48 -6.21 5.90
C ASP A 203 -5.10 -6.64 6.44
N SER A 204 -4.97 -6.66 7.75
CA SER A 204 -3.77 -7.13 8.47
C SER A 204 -3.38 -8.58 8.18
N ALA A 205 -4.20 -9.30 7.42
CA ALA A 205 -4.00 -10.69 6.99
C ALA A 205 -3.42 -10.84 5.57
N HIS A 206 -3.22 -9.76 4.81
CA HIS A 206 -2.75 -9.89 3.43
C HIS A 206 -1.23 -10.16 3.35
N PRO A 207 -0.77 -10.95 2.37
CA PRO A 207 0.65 -11.21 2.16
C PRO A 207 1.42 -9.89 2.01
N VAL A 208 2.63 -9.84 2.58
CA VAL A 208 3.57 -8.69 2.52
C VAL A 208 3.75 -8.13 1.10
N HIS A 209 3.58 -8.97 0.07
CA HIS A 209 3.63 -8.58 -1.34
C HIS A 209 2.51 -7.63 -1.78
N GLU A 210 1.28 -7.82 -1.31
CA GLU A 210 0.14 -6.95 -1.66
C GLU A 210 0.26 -5.59 -0.96
N ALA A 211 0.72 -5.58 0.29
CA ALA A 211 1.04 -4.35 1.00
C ALA A 211 2.16 -3.53 0.30
N ALA A 212 3.18 -4.21 -0.25
CA ALA A 212 4.24 -3.54 -1.00
C ALA A 212 3.73 -2.95 -2.33
N GLY A 213 2.82 -3.65 -3.03
CA GLY A 213 2.20 -3.14 -4.25
C GLY A 213 1.37 -1.87 -4.01
N GLU A 214 0.56 -1.87 -2.95
CA GLU A 214 -0.25 -0.71 -2.54
C GLU A 214 0.62 0.50 -2.17
N THR A 215 1.70 0.31 -1.40
CA THR A 215 2.64 1.41 -1.07
C THR A 215 3.28 2.02 -2.31
N MET A 216 3.67 1.20 -3.30
CA MET A 216 4.23 1.69 -4.56
C MET A 216 3.23 2.51 -5.35
N HIS A 217 1.98 2.06 -5.41
CA HIS A 217 0.89 2.79 -6.06
C HIS A 217 0.64 4.12 -5.35
N TYR A 218 0.52 4.09 -4.02
CA TYR A 218 0.22 5.29 -3.24
C TYR A 218 1.33 6.34 -3.29
N ILE A 219 2.61 5.96 -3.39
CA ILE A 219 3.71 6.92 -3.61
C ILE A 219 3.45 7.76 -4.88
N THR A 220 2.94 7.14 -5.95
CA THR A 220 2.64 7.86 -7.20
C THR A 220 1.39 8.72 -7.09
N GLU A 221 0.37 8.27 -6.37
CA GLU A 221 -0.84 9.07 -6.10
C GLU A 221 -0.52 10.29 -5.23
N TYR A 222 0.21 10.08 -4.14
CA TYR A 222 0.58 11.11 -3.18
C TYR A 222 1.39 12.24 -3.81
N GLU A 223 2.24 11.94 -4.80
CA GLU A 223 2.96 12.98 -5.56
C GLU A 223 2.02 13.90 -6.35
N GLN A 224 0.84 13.43 -6.74
CA GLN A 224 -0.16 14.23 -7.48
C GLN A 224 -1.08 15.04 -6.58
N GLU A 225 -1.11 14.76 -5.26
CA GLU A 225 -1.97 15.49 -4.32
C GLU A 225 -1.48 16.95 -4.16
N GLU A 226 -2.37 17.94 -4.23
CA GLU A 226 -1.97 19.36 -4.15
C GLU A 226 -1.36 19.76 -2.80
N LEU A 227 -1.75 19.04 -1.73
CA LEU A 227 -1.35 19.32 -0.34
C LEU A 227 -0.30 18.33 0.18
N HIS A 228 0.41 17.62 -0.71
CA HIS A 228 1.40 16.64 -0.27
C HIS A 228 2.60 17.31 0.41
N GLU A 229 3.09 16.67 1.48
CA GLU A 229 4.26 17.09 2.20
C GLU A 229 5.51 16.53 1.52
N ALA A 230 6.28 17.40 0.88
CA ALA A 230 7.48 17.01 0.13
C ALA A 230 8.50 16.23 1.00
N ALA A 231 8.58 16.55 2.29
CA ALA A 231 9.45 15.84 3.23
C ALA A 231 9.04 14.38 3.43
N ILE A 232 7.73 14.11 3.52
CA ILE A 232 7.18 12.76 3.67
C ILE A 232 7.40 11.96 2.38
N LEU A 233 7.11 12.55 1.22
CA LEU A 233 7.30 11.91 -0.08
C LEU A 233 8.78 11.58 -0.34
N GLU A 234 9.69 12.51 -0.05
CA GLU A 234 11.13 12.27 -0.17
C GLU A 234 11.58 11.15 0.77
N LEU A 235 11.07 11.12 2.01
CA LEU A 235 11.38 10.07 2.98
C LEU A 235 10.93 8.70 2.48
N ALA A 236 9.69 8.57 1.99
CA ALA A 236 9.16 7.32 1.46
C ALA A 236 9.99 6.80 0.28
N ARG A 237 10.40 7.68 -0.64
CA ARG A 237 11.27 7.33 -1.77
C ARG A 237 12.64 6.83 -1.32
N LEU A 238 13.25 7.50 -0.34
CA LEU A 238 14.55 7.09 0.19
C LEU A 238 14.47 5.76 0.92
N ASP A 239 13.45 5.56 1.76
CA ASP A 239 13.28 4.33 2.53
C ASP A 239 13.05 3.13 1.60
N LEU A 240 12.17 3.28 0.60
CA LEU A 240 11.96 2.28 -0.43
C LEU A 240 13.25 1.92 -1.16
N ASN A 241 14.05 2.91 -1.55
CA ASN A 241 15.32 2.68 -2.25
C ASN A 241 16.34 1.95 -1.34
N LEU A 242 16.38 2.29 -0.05
CA LEU A 242 17.24 1.63 0.93
C LEU A 242 16.83 0.17 1.16
N ILE A 243 15.53 -0.09 1.34
CA ILE A 243 14.96 -1.44 1.50
C ILE A 243 15.19 -2.27 0.23
N ARG A 244 14.95 -1.69 -0.95
CA ARG A 244 15.20 -2.36 -2.23
C ARG A 244 16.68 -2.73 -2.41
N SER A 245 17.59 -1.83 -2.05
CA SER A 245 19.04 -2.09 -2.07
C SER A 245 19.41 -3.27 -1.17
N LEU A 246 18.84 -3.32 0.04
CA LEU A 246 19.05 -4.41 0.98
C LEU A 246 18.53 -5.74 0.41
N HIS A 247 17.26 -5.80 -0.02
CA HIS A 247 16.66 -7.01 -0.58
C HIS A 247 17.43 -7.54 -1.79
N LEU A 248 17.95 -6.67 -2.66
CA LEU A 248 18.76 -7.10 -3.81
C LEU A 248 20.09 -7.73 -3.38
N LYS A 249 20.74 -7.22 -2.33
CA LYS A 249 21.95 -7.82 -1.76
C LYS A 249 21.67 -9.18 -1.13
N GLU A 250 20.56 -9.29 -0.39
CA GLU A 250 20.12 -10.55 0.22
C GLU A 250 19.77 -11.59 -0.84
N LEU A 251 18.97 -11.23 -1.85
CA LEU A 251 18.62 -12.11 -2.96
C LEU A 251 19.84 -12.59 -3.73
N ARG A 252 20.81 -11.71 -3.96
CA ARG A 252 22.09 -12.11 -4.57
C ARG A 252 22.83 -13.12 -3.72
N THR A 253 22.86 -12.93 -2.40
CA THR A 253 23.52 -13.84 -1.46
C THR A 253 22.82 -15.20 -1.41
N LEU A 254 21.49 -15.22 -1.50
CA LEU A 254 20.68 -16.45 -1.50
C LEU A 254 20.72 -17.20 -2.85
N SER A 255 21.07 -16.51 -3.94
CA SER A 255 21.16 -17.09 -5.28
C SER A 255 22.56 -17.62 -5.63
N LEU A 256 23.56 -17.36 -4.77
CA LEU A 256 24.94 -17.84 -4.89
C LEU A 256 25.12 -19.16 -4.14
#